data_AF-A0A256LCE8-F1
#
_entry.id   AF-A0A256LCE8-F1
#
_cell.length_a   1.000
_cell.length_b   1.000
_cell.length_c   1.000
_cell.angle_alpha   90.00
_cell.angle_beta   90.00
_cell.angle_gamma   90.00
#
_symmetry.space_group_name_H-M   'P 1'
#
loop_
_entity.id
_entity.type
_entity.pdbx_description
1 polymer ?
#
loop_
_entity_poly.entity_id
_entity_poly.type
_entity_poly.pdbx_seq_one_letter_code
_entity_poly.pdbx_strand_id
1 'polypeptide(L)'
;MEVIDKRKESKDEDWNVGDVVNNNIHLAIIAKNNDGRYCLMDIDPQHHESTYSTEEQYIWGNSCRTLEKLKISFPSWHKVNAKLVIE
;
A
#
# COMPACT_ATOMS: atom_id res chain seq x y z
N MET A 1 -29.88 18.04 -12.84
CA MET A 1 -28.82 17.16 -13.37
C MET A 1 -27.66 17.28 -12.41
N GLU A 2 -27.48 16.32 -11.50
CA GLU A 2 -26.32 16.32 -10.62
C GLU A 2 -25.11 15.95 -11.46
N VAL A 3 -24.13 16.85 -11.51
CA VAL A 3 -22.83 16.54 -12.10
C VAL A 3 -22.06 15.75 -11.06
N ILE A 4 -22.03 14.43 -11.21
CA ILE A 4 -21.22 13.55 -10.37
C ILE A 4 -19.76 13.77 -10.77
N ASP A 5 -19.00 14.47 -9.90
CA ASP A 5 -17.56 14.66 -10.10
C ASP A 5 -16.82 13.35 -9.79
N LYS A 6 -16.54 12.57 -10.83
CA LYS A 6 -15.76 11.31 -10.74
C LYS A 6 -14.34 11.50 -10.18
N ARG A 7 -13.83 12.74 -10.10
CA ARG A 7 -12.53 13.01 -9.45
C ARG A 7 -12.61 12.84 -7.93
N LYS A 8 -13.81 12.89 -7.34
CA LYS A 8 -14.00 12.60 -5.91
C LYS A 8 -13.80 11.12 -5.61
N GLU A 9 -14.23 10.22 -6.50
CA GLU A 9 -13.95 8.78 -6.40
C GLU A 9 -12.46 8.47 -6.60
N SER A 10 -11.76 9.22 -7.46
CA SER A 10 -10.31 8.98 -7.70
C SER A 10 -9.41 9.46 -6.55
N LYS A 11 -9.84 10.43 -5.75
CA LYS A 11 -9.05 10.96 -4.62
C LYS A 11 -8.92 9.99 -3.45
N ASP A 12 -9.91 9.13 -3.24
CA ASP A 12 -9.86 8.08 -2.21
C ASP A 12 -8.90 6.94 -2.58
N GLU A 13 -8.41 6.94 -3.81
CA GLU A 13 -7.47 5.97 -4.39
C GLU A 13 -6.04 6.52 -4.49
N ASP A 14 -5.78 7.77 -4.07
CA ASP A 14 -4.43 8.32 -4.04
C ASP A 14 -3.62 7.68 -2.90
N TRP A 15 -2.57 6.96 -3.29
CA TRP A 15 -1.67 6.24 -2.39
C TRP A 15 -0.67 7.19 -1.74
N ASN A 16 -0.51 7.10 -0.43
CA ASN A 16 0.47 7.82 0.37
C ASN A 16 1.22 6.87 1.31
N VAL A 17 2.39 7.29 1.80
CA VAL A 17 3.12 6.54 2.85
C VAL A 17 2.26 6.50 4.12
N GLY A 18 2.15 5.31 4.71
CA GLY A 18 1.31 5.04 5.87
C GLY A 18 -0.10 4.59 5.54
N ASP A 19 -0.55 4.71 4.29
CA ASP A 19 -1.83 4.15 3.87
C ASP A 19 -1.78 2.62 3.92
N VAL A 20 -2.88 2.01 4.35
CA VAL A 20 -3.09 0.57 4.29
C VAL A 20 -3.75 0.24 2.95
N VAL A 21 -3.25 -0.80 2.30
CA VAL A 21 -3.80 -1.32 1.04
C VAL A 21 -4.06 -2.83 1.17
N ASN A 22 -5.01 -3.35 0.38
CA ASN A 22 -5.28 -4.78 0.29
C ASN A 22 -5.53 -5.21 -1.16
N ASN A 23 -5.38 -6.51 -1.45
CA ASN A 23 -5.77 -7.13 -2.72
C ASN A 23 -6.85 -8.22 -2.54
N ASN A 24 -7.71 -8.07 -1.53
CA ASN A 24 -8.67 -9.06 -1.00
C ASN A 24 -8.08 -10.33 -0.38
N ILE A 25 -6.77 -10.56 -0.51
CA ILE A 25 -6.09 -11.74 0.05
C ILE A 25 -5.08 -11.29 1.12
N HIS A 26 -4.34 -10.23 0.85
CA HIS A 26 -3.27 -9.72 1.70
C HIS A 26 -3.51 -8.27 2.10
N LEU A 27 -2.91 -7.87 3.21
CA LEU A 27 -2.92 -6.51 3.74
C LEU A 27 -1.48 -6.00 3.82
N ALA A 28 -1.24 -4.77 3.38
CA ALA A 28 0.07 -4.15 3.44
C ALA A 28 -0.02 -2.67 3.82
N ILE A 29 1.06 -2.14 4.37
CA ILE A 29 1.28 -0.69 4.56
C ILE A 29 2.20 -0.19 3.46
N ILE A 30 1.86 0.93 2.84
CA ILE A 30 2.77 1.64 1.95
C ILE A 30 3.86 2.29 2.81
N ALA A 31 5.11 1.85 2.65
CA ALA A 31 6.27 2.33 3.41
C ALA A 31 7.40 2.75 2.47
N LYS A 32 8.50 3.22 3.06
CA LYS A 32 9.79 3.29 2.37
C LYS A 32 10.72 2.20 2.91
N ASN A 33 11.38 1.50 2.00
CA ASN A 33 12.41 0.53 2.33
C ASN A 33 13.70 1.21 2.81
N ASN A 34 14.69 0.40 3.20
CA ASN A 34 15.98 0.90 3.70
C ASN A 34 16.77 1.71 2.65
N ASP A 35 16.46 1.54 1.37
CA ASP A 35 17.03 2.31 0.25
C ASP A 35 16.22 3.59 -0.06
N GLY A 36 15.19 3.91 0.73
CA GLY A 36 14.31 5.05 0.52
C GLY A 36 13.31 4.90 -0.63
N ARG A 37 13.12 3.69 -1.15
CA ARG A 37 12.18 3.34 -2.24
C ARG A 37 10.83 2.95 -1.65
N TYR A 38 9.75 3.28 -2.35
CA TYR A 38 8.39 2.94 -1.91
C TYR A 38 8.15 1.44 -2.04
N CYS A 39 7.54 0.83 -1.02
CA CYS A 39 7.25 -0.59 -0.97
C CYS A 39 5.91 -0.87 -0.27
N LEU A 40 5.42 -2.09 -0.43
CA LEU A 40 4.28 -2.62 0.31
C LEU A 40 4.81 -3.57 1.40
N MET A 41 4.82 -3.11 2.64
CA MET A 41 5.22 -3.91 3.81
C MET A 41 4.04 -4.77 4.23
N ASP A 42 4.21 -6.10 4.19
CA ASP A 42 3.18 -7.03 4.65
C ASP A 42 2.82 -6.78 6.11
N ILE A 43 1.52 -6.80 6.41
CA ILE A 43 1.03 -6.70 7.78
C ILE A 43 0.08 -7.84 8.17
N ASP A 44 -0.09 -8.85 7.32
CA ASP A 44 -0.92 -10.01 7.64
C ASP A 44 -0.16 -11.00 8.55
N PRO A 45 -0.60 -11.22 9.81
CA PRO A 45 0.08 -12.12 10.73
C PRO A 45 0.00 -13.60 10.34
N GLN A 46 -0.88 -13.98 9.39
CA GLN A 46 -1.07 -15.37 8.98
C GLN A 46 -0.13 -15.82 7.85
N HIS A 47 0.65 -14.90 7.26
CA HIS A 47 1.61 -15.24 6.22
C HIS A 47 3.01 -15.51 6.81
N HIS A 48 3.34 -16.80 6.89
CA HIS A 48 4.35 -17.37 7.79
C HIS A 48 5.84 -17.18 7.44
N GLU A 49 6.23 -16.29 6.51
CA GLU A 49 7.65 -16.14 6.12
C GLU A 49 8.16 -14.69 6.05
N SER A 50 7.27 -13.70 6.14
CA SER A 50 7.63 -12.28 6.07
C SER A 50 7.42 -11.64 7.43
N THR A 51 8.49 -11.45 8.20
CA THR A 51 8.45 -10.52 9.34
C THR A 51 7.98 -9.15 8.85
N TYR A 52 7.27 -8.39 9.69
CA TYR A 52 7.00 -6.96 9.46
C TYR A 52 8.32 -6.23 9.16
N SER A 53 8.65 -6.11 7.87
CA SER A 53 9.97 -5.75 7.41
C SER A 53 9.89 -4.94 6.13
N THR A 54 10.83 -4.02 6.03
CA THR A 54 11.02 -3.16 4.87
C THR A 54 12.27 -3.55 4.10
N GLU A 55 12.86 -4.72 4.34
CA GLU A 55 13.95 -5.24 3.49
C GLU A 55 13.39 -5.82 2.19
N GLU A 56 14.12 -5.66 1.08
CA GLU A 56 13.61 -5.93 -0.27
C GLU A 56 13.11 -7.38 -0.44
N GLN A 57 13.72 -8.35 0.23
CA GLN A 57 13.31 -9.76 0.17
C GLN A 57 12.07 -10.10 1.00
N TYR A 58 11.59 -9.18 1.85
CA TYR A 58 10.48 -9.38 2.77
C TYR A 58 9.28 -8.44 2.50
N ILE A 59 9.34 -7.63 1.45
CA ILE A 59 8.21 -6.80 0.99
C ILE A 59 7.40 -7.52 -0.08
N TRP A 60 6.18 -7.07 -0.32
CA TRP A 60 5.40 -7.52 -1.46
C TRP A 60 6.01 -7.04 -2.77
N GLY A 61 6.42 -7.98 -3.63
CA GLY A 61 6.97 -7.71 -4.96
C GLY A 61 8.27 -6.91 -4.91
N ASN A 62 8.37 -5.82 -5.68
CA ASN A 62 9.58 -4.99 -5.77
C ASN A 62 9.31 -3.54 -5.36
N SER A 63 10.30 -2.90 -4.74
CA SER A 63 10.22 -1.49 -4.40
C SER A 63 10.38 -0.57 -5.62
N CYS A 64 9.69 0.57 -5.58
CA CYS A 64 9.63 1.54 -6.66
C CYS A 64 10.18 2.91 -6.24
N ARG A 65 10.77 3.66 -7.19
CA ARG A 65 11.28 5.02 -6.90
C ARG A 65 10.17 6.07 -6.72
N THR A 66 8.96 5.80 -7.19
CA THR A 66 7.79 6.69 -7.06
C THR A 66 6.55 5.90 -6.66
N LEU A 67 5.62 6.55 -5.95
CA LEU A 67 4.32 5.97 -5.58
C LEU A 67 3.48 5.62 -6.81
N GLU A 68 3.53 6.46 -7.85
CA GLU A 68 2.82 6.19 -9.11
C GLU A 68 3.27 4.87 -9.74
N LYS A 69 4.59 4.62 -9.78
CA LYS A 69 5.12 3.34 -10.28
C LYS A 69 4.70 2.17 -9.39
N LEU A 70 4.69 2.37 -8.07
CA LEU A 70 4.23 1.35 -7.14
C LEU A 70 2.77 0.97 -7.43
N LYS A 71 1.88 1.96 -7.55
CA LYS A 71 0.46 1.75 -7.86
C LYS A 71 0.27 1.01 -9.19
N ILE A 72 1.01 1.39 -10.22
CA ILE A 72 0.98 0.71 -11.53
C ILE A 72 1.46 -0.75 -11.43
N SER A 73 2.47 -1.03 -10.60
CA SER A 73 2.97 -2.40 -10.37
C SER A 73 2.00 -3.29 -9.58
N PHE A 74 1.05 -2.70 -8.87
CA PHE A 74 0.11 -3.40 -8.01
C PHE A 74 -1.35 -3.04 -8.34
N PRO A 75 -1.84 -3.32 -9.56
CA PRO A 75 -3.14 -2.83 -10.05
C PRO A 75 -4.36 -3.45 -9.35
N SER A 76 -4.20 -4.58 -8.67
CA SER A 76 -5.26 -5.25 -7.88
C SER A 76 -5.30 -4.81 -6.43
N TRP A 77 -4.42 -3.89 -6.02
CA TRP A 77 -4.36 -3.39 -4.66
C TRP A 77 -5.15 -2.09 -4.54
N HIS A 78 -5.92 -1.98 -3.46
CA HIS A 78 -6.82 -0.87 -3.20
C HIS A 78 -6.61 -0.33 -1.79
N LYS A 79 -6.79 0.98 -1.63
CA LYS A 79 -6.67 1.64 -0.33
C LYS A 79 -7.79 1.20 0.61
N VAL A 80 -7.44 1.01 1.87
CA VAL A 80 -8.36 0.65 2.95
C VAL A 80 -8.48 1.83 3.90
N ASN A 81 -9.69 2.10 4.38
CA ASN A 81 -9.90 3.04 5.47
C ASN A 81 -9.43 2.42 6.80
N ALA A 82 -8.15 2.63 7.13
CA ALA A 82 -7.53 2.13 8.34
C ALA A 82 -6.91 3.27 9.17
N LYS A 83 -6.80 3.05 10.49
CA LYS A 83 -6.20 4.01 11.42
C LYS A 83 -5.19 3.28 12.30
N LEU A 84 -3.96 3.80 12.36
CA LEU A 84 -2.99 3.39 13.37
C LEU A 84 -3.36 4.02 14.72
N VAL A 85 -3.50 3.19 15.75
CA VAL A 85 -3.72 3.62 17.14
C VAL A 85 -2.47 3.22 17.93
N ILE A 86 -1.87 4.20 18.61
CA ILE A 86 -0.74 4.00 19.51
C ILE A 86 -1.22 4.44 20.90
N GLU A 87 -1.05 3.59 21.91
CA GLU A 87 -1.39 3.85 23.32
C GLU A 87 -0.14 4.12 24.14
#